data_AF-A0A845BR61-F1
#
_entry.id   AF-A0A845BR61-F1
#
_cell.length_a   1.000
_cell.length_b   1.000
_cell.length_c   1.000
_cell.angle_alpha   90.00
_cell.angle_beta   90.00
_cell.angle_gamma   90.00
#
_symmetry.space_group_name_H-M   'P 1'
#
loop_
_entity.id
_entity.type
_entity.pdbx_description
1 polymer ?
#
loop_
_entity_poly.entity_id
_entity_poly.type
_entity_poly.pdbx_seq_one_letter_code
_entity_poly.pdbx_strand_id
1 'polypeptide(L)'
;MIELPMFALGLGLVILAWKFLYKPSVLGFAKDELRYLFNDITESFKDHPLGTSHSAYQEIRFIFESQSNSLEKMSLFKFFRILRWIKRHPELRETITQIEKERFASCDAHIYKIVSRFRDRAMFIVLSYVLATSLIGIFLIFLATAFLMVGRMKSMIEGFQVPVVRQWQMGPLVATVIIGITGLVGSQHISQSRSVIEEWGMYQS
;
A
#
# COMPACT_ATOMS: atom_id res chain seq x y z
N MET A 1 34.23 1.70 25.83
CA MET A 1 34.20 2.96 25.03
C MET A 1 34.14 2.72 23.51
N ILE A 2 34.58 1.58 22.97
CA ILE A 2 34.54 1.26 21.52
C ILE A 2 33.12 0.92 21.02
N GLU A 3 32.23 0.47 21.90
CA GLU A 3 30.86 0.07 21.54
C GLU A 3 30.01 1.23 20.99
N LEU A 4 30.15 2.42 21.58
CA LEU A 4 29.41 3.62 21.19
C LEU A 4 29.70 4.07 19.74
N PRO A 5 30.98 4.24 19.31
CA PRO A 5 31.27 4.61 17.93
C PRO A 5 30.89 3.52 16.92
N MET A 6 31.02 2.24 17.26
CA MET A 6 30.55 1.16 16.38
C MET A 6 29.04 1.20 16.18
N PHE A 7 28.28 1.45 17.24
CA PHE A 7 26.83 1.60 17.16
C PHE A 7 26.43 2.80 16.29
N ALA A 8 27.08 3.96 16.48
CA ALA A 8 26.83 5.15 15.68
C ALA A 8 27.12 4.92 14.18
N LEU A 9 28.21 4.21 13.88
CA LEU A 9 28.56 3.82 12.50
C LEU A 9 27.50 2.90 11.90
N GLY A 10 27.04 1.89 12.65
CA GLY A 10 25.96 1.00 12.21
C GLY A 10 24.66 1.74 11.92
N LEU A 11 24.24 2.64 12.81
CA LEU A 11 23.05 3.47 12.60
C LEU A 11 23.19 4.36 11.36
N GLY A 12 24.36 4.96 11.15
CA GLY A 12 24.67 5.76 9.98
C GLY A 12 24.52 4.95 8.67
N LEU A 13 25.04 3.71 8.65
CA LEU A 13 24.89 2.81 7.50
C LEU A 13 23.42 2.47 7.22
N VAL A 14 22.62 2.21 8.26
CA VAL A 14 21.18 1.93 8.11
C VAL A 14 20.45 3.14 7.51
N ILE A 15 20.74 4.37 7.98
CA ILE A 15 20.14 5.59 7.45
C ILE A 15 20.53 5.83 5.98
N LEU A 16 21.78 5.55 5.61
CA LEU A 16 22.25 5.65 4.23
C LEU A 16 21.56 4.61 3.33
N ALA A 17 21.52 3.34 3.74
CA ALA A 17 20.83 2.29 3.01
C ALA A 17 19.33 2.62 2.85
N TRP A 18 18.70 3.16 3.89
CA TRP A 18 17.32 3.61 3.85
C TRP A 18 17.10 4.70 2.80
N LYS A 19 17.92 5.75 2.84
CA LYS A 19 17.78 6.94 1.99
C LYS A 19 18.09 6.66 0.52
N PHE A 20 19.12 5.85 0.24
CA PHE A 20 19.67 5.67 -1.10
C PHE A 20 19.26 4.36 -1.78
N LEU A 21 18.89 3.33 -1.02
CA LEU A 21 18.49 2.03 -1.59
C LEU A 21 17.00 1.79 -1.38
N TYR A 22 16.57 1.68 -0.13
CA TYR A 22 15.20 1.25 0.19
C TYR A 22 14.13 2.22 -0.33
N LYS A 23 14.24 3.51 0.03
CA LYS A 23 13.22 4.50 -0.35
C LYS A 23 13.08 4.64 -1.88
N PRO A 24 14.18 4.76 -2.67
CA PRO A 24 14.08 4.78 -4.13
C PRO A 24 13.48 3.50 -4.73
N SER A 25 13.82 2.31 -4.20
CA SER A 25 13.23 1.05 -4.68
C SER A 25 11.72 0.97 -4.45
N VAL A 26 11.25 1.34 -3.25
CA VAL A 26 9.81 1.36 -2.94
C VAL A 26 9.07 2.43 -3.75
N LEU A 27 9.71 3.56 -4.03
CA LEU A 27 9.17 4.59 -4.92
C LEU A 27 9.02 4.07 -6.36
N GLY A 28 10.02 3.36 -6.87
CA GLY A 28 9.97 2.74 -8.20
C GLY A 28 8.80 1.77 -8.31
N PHE A 29 8.70 0.85 -7.35
CA PHE A 29 7.60 -0.11 -7.28
C PHE A 29 6.22 0.57 -7.28
N ALA A 30 6.01 1.58 -6.42
CA ALA A 30 4.74 2.30 -6.34
C ALA A 30 4.38 3.04 -7.65
N LYS A 31 5.38 3.60 -8.35
CA LYS A 31 5.17 4.25 -9.66
C LYS A 31 4.79 3.23 -10.73
N ASP A 32 5.40 2.05 -10.71
CA ASP A 32 5.09 0.98 -11.66
C ASP A 32 3.69 0.40 -11.40
N GLU A 33 3.28 0.21 -10.15
CA GLU A 33 1.90 -0.19 -9.81
C GLU A 33 0.87 0.85 -10.27
N LEU A 34 1.13 2.14 -10.05
CA LEU A 34 0.25 3.20 -10.55
C LEU A 34 0.18 3.18 -12.08
N ARG A 35 1.31 2.96 -12.78
CA ARG A 35 1.35 2.89 -14.24
C ARG A 35 0.54 1.70 -14.75
N TYR A 36 0.68 0.54 -14.11
CA TYR A 36 -0.11 -0.64 -14.43
C TYR A 36 -1.61 -0.38 -14.25
N LEU A 37 -2.00 0.22 -13.13
CA LEU A 37 -3.39 0.61 -12.85
C LEU A 37 -3.94 1.59 -13.90
N PHE A 38 -3.13 2.55 -14.33
CA PHE A 38 -3.52 3.50 -15.37
C PHE A 38 -3.69 2.82 -16.75
N ASN A 39 -2.81 1.87 -17.08
CA ASN A 39 -2.91 1.11 -18.33
C ASN A 39 -4.18 0.23 -18.36
N ASP A 40 -4.52 -0.44 -17.25
CA ASP A 40 -5.75 -1.24 -17.09
C ASP A 40 -7.02 -0.40 -17.36
N ILE A 41 -7.03 0.85 -16.89
CA ILE A 41 -8.13 1.79 -17.17
C ILE A 41 -8.11 2.26 -18.61
N THR A 42 -6.93 2.55 -19.16
CA THR A 42 -6.80 2.95 -20.56
C THR A 42 -7.35 1.89 -21.49
N GLU A 43 -7.12 0.60 -21.19
CA GLU A 43 -7.70 -0.52 -21.89
C GLU A 43 -9.23 -0.56 -21.74
N SER A 44 -9.74 -0.43 -20.51
CA SER A 44 -11.19 -0.35 -20.25
C SER A 44 -11.90 0.79 -21.00
N PHE A 45 -11.23 1.91 -21.24
CA PHE A 45 -11.77 3.05 -22.00
C PHE A 45 -11.65 2.89 -23.52
N LYS A 46 -10.72 2.08 -24.03
CA LYS A 46 -10.60 1.79 -25.47
C LYS A 46 -11.77 0.97 -25.99
N ASP A 47 -12.25 0.04 -25.16
CA ASP A 47 -13.39 -0.82 -25.50
C ASP A 47 -14.74 -0.08 -25.36
N HIS A 48 -14.75 1.10 -24.74
CA HIS A 48 -15.94 1.92 -24.55
C HIS A 48 -16.19 2.85 -25.76
N PRO A 49 -17.43 3.05 -26.22
CA PRO A 49 -17.74 3.88 -27.39
C PRO A 49 -17.30 5.36 -27.29
N LEU A 50 -17.07 5.85 -26.07
CA LEU A 50 -16.61 7.22 -25.80
C LEU A 50 -15.08 7.37 -25.95
N GLY A 51 -14.33 6.25 -25.94
CA GLY A 51 -12.88 6.22 -26.10
C GLY A 51 -12.10 7.01 -25.04
N THR A 52 -10.83 7.26 -25.35
CA THR A 52 -9.90 8.06 -24.51
C THR A 52 -10.09 9.57 -24.65
N SER A 53 -10.98 10.02 -25.54
CA SER A 53 -11.32 11.44 -25.70
C SER A 53 -12.32 11.92 -24.65
N HIS A 54 -12.91 11.01 -23.86
CA HIS A 54 -13.89 11.35 -22.83
C HIS A 54 -13.29 12.19 -21.70
N SER A 55 -14.07 13.16 -21.17
CA SER A 55 -13.62 14.07 -20.09
C SER A 55 -13.15 13.32 -18.84
N ALA A 56 -13.86 12.26 -18.45
CA ALA A 56 -13.48 11.43 -17.30
C ALA A 56 -12.10 10.77 -17.45
N TYR A 57 -11.72 10.36 -18.67
CA TYR A 57 -10.40 9.77 -18.92
C TYR A 57 -9.30 10.83 -18.77
N GLN A 58 -9.52 12.04 -19.31
CA GLN A 58 -8.58 13.16 -19.16
C GLN A 58 -8.38 13.53 -17.69
N GLU A 59 -9.46 13.51 -16.91
CA GLU A 59 -9.41 13.75 -15.46
C GLU A 59 -8.62 12.65 -14.73
N ILE A 60 -8.87 11.37 -15.04
CA ILE A 60 -8.09 10.24 -14.49
C ILE A 60 -6.61 10.40 -14.81
N ARG A 61 -6.26 10.74 -16.06
CA ARG A 61 -4.89 10.97 -16.49
C ARG A 61 -4.24 12.10 -15.69
N PHE A 62 -4.93 13.22 -15.52
CA PHE A 62 -4.45 14.34 -14.72
C PHE A 62 -4.20 13.93 -13.26
N ILE A 63 -5.14 13.20 -12.65
CA ILE A 63 -5.01 12.67 -11.29
C ILE A 63 -3.81 11.73 -11.19
N PHE A 64 -3.64 10.82 -12.14
CA PHE A 64 -2.50 9.88 -12.21
C PHE A 64 -1.16 10.63 -12.26
N GLU A 65 -1.01 11.58 -13.19
CA GLU A 65 0.21 12.37 -13.35
C GLU A 65 0.51 13.19 -12.08
N SER A 66 -0.52 13.80 -11.48
CA SER A 66 -0.41 14.55 -10.23
C SER A 66 0.02 13.66 -9.05
N GLN A 67 -0.57 12.47 -8.91
CA GLN A 67 -0.23 11.52 -7.85
C GLN A 67 1.18 10.94 -8.02
N SER A 68 1.55 10.56 -9.24
CA SER A 68 2.88 10.05 -9.57
C SER A 68 3.99 11.06 -9.21
N ASN A 69 3.77 12.34 -9.53
CA ASN A 69 4.68 13.42 -9.16
C ASN A 69 4.65 13.72 -7.65
N SER A 70 3.48 13.59 -7.01
CA SER A 70 3.32 13.86 -5.58
C SER A 70 3.95 12.79 -4.70
N LEU A 71 4.00 11.53 -5.15
CA LEU A 71 4.58 10.40 -4.40
C LEU A 71 5.99 10.70 -3.89
N GLU A 72 6.87 11.26 -4.73
CA GLU A 72 8.26 11.56 -4.35
C GLU A 72 8.37 12.53 -3.16
N LYS A 73 7.42 13.47 -3.11
CA LYS A 73 7.37 14.55 -2.12
C LYS A 73 6.49 14.20 -0.92
N MET A 74 5.76 13.10 -0.99
CA MET A 74 4.82 12.69 0.04
C MET A 74 5.57 12.08 1.23
N SER A 75 5.18 12.50 2.42
CA SER A 75 5.63 11.90 3.67
C SER A 75 4.42 11.58 4.53
N LEU A 76 4.55 10.64 5.45
CA LEU A 76 3.46 10.24 6.34
C LEU A 76 2.92 11.44 7.14
N PHE A 77 3.79 12.34 7.58
CA PHE A 77 3.39 13.56 8.25
C PHE A 77 2.59 14.51 7.35
N LYS A 78 3.02 14.70 6.09
CA LYS A 78 2.27 15.51 5.11
C LYS A 78 0.91 14.90 4.83
N PHE A 79 0.84 13.59 4.67
CA PHE A 79 -0.41 12.85 4.45
C PHE A 79 -1.39 13.05 5.61
N PHE A 80 -0.95 12.83 6.86
CA PHE A 80 -1.80 13.09 8.03
C PHE A 80 -2.17 14.55 8.20
N ARG A 81 -1.27 15.48 7.87
CA ARG A 81 -1.56 16.92 7.89
C ARG A 81 -2.67 17.26 6.91
N ILE A 82 -2.64 16.71 5.70
CA ILE A 82 -3.70 16.88 4.68
C ILE A 82 -5.02 16.28 5.19
N LEU A 83 -5.01 15.05 5.70
CA LEU A 83 -6.21 14.41 6.25
C LEU A 83 -6.82 15.22 7.41
N ARG A 84 -5.98 15.69 8.33
CA ARG A 84 -6.41 16.52 9.46
C ARG A 84 -6.94 17.87 8.99
N TRP A 85 -6.32 18.45 7.96
CA TRP A 85 -6.77 19.71 7.36
C TRP A 85 -8.15 19.55 6.74
N ILE A 86 -8.36 18.53 5.91
CA ILE A 86 -9.67 18.22 5.29
C ILE A 86 -10.73 17.94 6.37
N LYS A 87 -10.38 17.20 7.43
CA LYS A 87 -11.31 16.92 8.53
C LYS A 87 -11.75 18.18 9.28
N ARG A 88 -10.90 19.21 9.37
CA ARG A 88 -11.20 20.46 10.09
C ARG A 88 -12.01 21.47 9.27
N HIS A 89 -12.01 21.34 7.96
CA HIS A 89 -12.63 22.29 7.03
C HIS A 89 -13.71 21.55 6.21
N PRO A 90 -14.91 21.35 6.78
CA PRO A 90 -15.99 20.64 6.08
C PRO A 90 -16.36 21.30 4.74
N GLU A 91 -16.20 22.62 4.60
CA GLU A 91 -16.39 23.36 3.36
C GLU A 91 -15.45 22.90 2.23
N LEU A 92 -14.22 22.51 2.56
CA LEU A 92 -13.28 21.93 1.59
C LEU A 92 -13.76 20.55 1.14
N ARG A 93 -14.32 19.76 2.04
CA ARG A 93 -14.90 18.45 1.71
C ARG A 93 -16.11 18.59 0.80
N GLU A 94 -16.99 19.54 1.10
CA GLU A 94 -18.15 19.87 0.26
C GLU A 94 -17.69 20.35 -1.12
N THR A 95 -16.71 21.25 -1.17
CA THR A 95 -16.12 21.74 -2.43
C THR A 95 -15.54 20.59 -3.26
N ILE A 96 -14.77 19.68 -2.64
CA ILE A 96 -14.22 18.51 -3.33
C ILE A 96 -15.35 17.61 -3.84
N THR A 97 -16.37 17.37 -3.02
CA THR A 97 -17.53 16.54 -3.39
C THR A 97 -18.32 17.18 -4.54
N GLN A 98 -18.46 18.50 -4.55
CA GLN A 98 -19.13 19.22 -5.60
C GLN A 98 -18.33 19.20 -6.91
N ILE A 99 -17.02 19.44 -6.85
CA ILE A 99 -16.13 19.32 -8.02
C ILE A 99 -16.18 17.90 -8.58
N GLU A 100 -16.18 16.88 -7.72
CA GLU A 100 -16.34 15.49 -8.15
C GLU A 100 -17.69 15.26 -8.81
N LYS A 101 -18.78 15.75 -8.21
CA LYS A 101 -20.11 15.66 -8.84
C LYS A 101 -20.14 16.36 -10.18
N GLU A 102 -19.60 17.57 -10.31
CA GLU A 102 -19.61 18.32 -11.57
C GLU A 102 -18.76 17.65 -12.65
N ARG A 103 -17.56 17.18 -12.30
CA ARG A 103 -16.65 16.49 -13.24
C ARG A 103 -17.16 15.12 -13.66
N PHE A 104 -17.92 14.44 -12.81
CA PHE A 104 -18.43 13.09 -13.06
C PHE A 104 -19.96 13.00 -13.23
N ALA A 105 -20.69 14.12 -13.25
CA ALA A 105 -22.17 14.15 -13.35
C ALA A 105 -22.68 13.55 -14.66
N SER A 106 -21.90 13.67 -15.72
CA SER A 106 -22.25 13.14 -17.05
C SER A 106 -21.82 11.69 -17.25
N CYS A 107 -21.25 11.04 -16.22
CA CYS A 107 -20.73 9.69 -16.37
C CYS A 107 -21.84 8.66 -16.29
N ASP A 108 -21.88 7.77 -17.28
CA ASP A 108 -22.56 6.48 -17.18
C ASP A 108 -22.17 5.79 -15.86
N ALA A 109 -23.10 5.07 -15.24
CA ALA A 109 -22.84 4.26 -14.05
C ALA A 109 -21.62 3.35 -14.21
N HIS A 110 -21.36 2.88 -15.44
CA HIS A 110 -20.18 2.11 -15.78
C HIS A 110 -18.87 2.91 -15.59
N ILE A 111 -18.80 4.13 -16.13
CA ILE A 111 -17.63 5.02 -16.01
C ILE A 111 -17.40 5.42 -14.57
N TYR A 112 -18.47 5.72 -13.83
CA TYR A 112 -18.37 6.04 -12.40
C TYR A 112 -17.72 4.89 -11.61
N LYS A 113 -18.08 3.63 -11.91
CA LYS A 113 -17.50 2.45 -11.28
C LYS A 113 -16.00 2.31 -11.59
N ILE A 114 -15.58 2.60 -12.83
CA ILE A 114 -14.16 2.59 -13.23
C ILE A 114 -13.39 3.67 -12.46
N VAL A 115 -13.90 4.91 -12.43
CA VAL A 115 -13.27 6.03 -11.72
C VAL A 115 -13.15 5.75 -10.23
N SER A 116 -14.21 5.23 -9.58
CA SER A 116 -14.17 4.89 -8.15
C SER A 116 -13.12 3.82 -7.86
N ARG A 117 -13.09 2.74 -8.66
CA ARG A 117 -12.10 1.67 -8.51
C ARG A 117 -10.67 2.19 -8.67
N PHE A 118 -10.45 3.08 -9.63
CA PHE A 118 -9.15 3.72 -9.83
C PHE A 118 -8.72 4.48 -8.57
N ARG A 119 -9.59 5.34 -8.05
CA ARG A 119 -9.30 6.20 -6.89
C ARG A 119 -8.95 5.38 -5.66
N ASP A 120 -9.73 4.34 -5.38
CA ASP A 120 -9.52 3.48 -4.20
C ASP A 120 -8.18 2.75 -4.30
N ARG A 121 -7.88 2.14 -5.45
CA ARG A 121 -6.60 1.44 -5.69
C ARG A 121 -5.41 2.40 -5.68
N ALA A 122 -5.53 3.56 -6.32
CA ALA A 122 -4.46 4.55 -6.35
C ALA A 122 -4.18 5.12 -4.94
N MET A 123 -5.22 5.40 -4.15
CA MET A 123 -5.08 5.80 -2.75
C MET A 123 -4.38 4.71 -1.92
N PHE A 124 -4.74 3.44 -2.13
CA PHE A 124 -4.09 2.32 -1.46
C PHE A 124 -2.59 2.23 -1.80
N ILE A 125 -2.22 2.34 -3.08
CA ILE A 125 -0.80 2.34 -3.51
C ILE A 125 -0.03 3.49 -2.85
N VAL A 126 -0.60 4.70 -2.86
CA VAL A 126 0.03 5.87 -2.21
C VAL A 126 0.17 5.67 -0.71
N LEU A 127 -0.86 5.13 -0.03
CA LEU A 127 -0.80 4.88 1.41
C LEU A 127 0.25 3.82 1.75
N SER A 128 0.32 2.74 0.98
CA SER A 128 1.32 1.68 1.12
C SER A 128 2.73 2.22 0.96
N TYR A 129 2.98 3.04 -0.08
CA TYR A 129 4.25 3.75 -0.25
C TYR A 129 4.59 4.64 0.95
N VAL A 130 3.64 5.45 1.41
CA VAL A 130 3.85 6.40 2.50
C VAL A 130 4.13 5.68 3.83
N LEU A 131 3.46 4.55 4.09
CA LEU A 131 3.71 3.71 5.26
C LEU A 131 5.07 3.04 5.18
N ALA A 132 5.36 2.38 4.05
CA ALA A 132 6.61 1.68 3.81
C ALA A 132 7.81 2.61 3.93
N THR A 133 7.72 3.86 3.48
CA THR A 133 8.82 4.85 3.56
C THR A 133 8.82 5.70 4.83
N SER A 134 7.95 5.40 5.80
CA SER A 134 7.93 6.10 7.09
C SER A 134 8.81 5.42 8.13
N LEU A 135 9.37 6.21 9.06
CA LEU A 135 10.09 5.67 10.23
C LEU A 135 9.21 4.75 11.08
N ILE A 136 7.90 5.04 11.13
CA ILE A 136 6.91 4.20 11.82
C ILE A 136 6.83 2.82 11.14
N GLY A 137 6.83 2.78 9.81
CA GLY A 137 6.86 1.53 9.04
C GLY A 137 8.10 0.69 9.37
N ILE A 138 9.29 1.30 9.39
CA ILE A 138 10.53 0.62 9.80
C ILE A 138 10.41 0.07 11.22
N PHE A 139 9.92 0.89 12.14
CA PHE A 139 9.79 0.51 13.54
C PHE A 139 8.84 -0.68 13.71
N LEU A 140 7.72 -0.69 12.96
CA LEU A 140 6.79 -1.82 12.96
C LEU A 140 7.42 -3.09 12.38
N ILE A 141 8.18 -3.00 11.30
CA ILE A 141 8.92 -4.14 10.72
C ILE A 141 9.95 -4.67 11.73
N PHE A 142 10.68 -3.78 12.40
CA PHE A 142 11.65 -4.15 13.42
C PHE A 142 10.98 -4.87 14.59
N LEU A 143 9.86 -4.32 15.09
CA LEU A 143 9.07 -4.91 16.17
C LEU A 143 8.53 -6.30 15.77
N ALA A 144 7.97 -6.43 14.57
CA ALA A 144 7.49 -7.71 14.03
C ALA A 144 8.63 -8.73 13.91
N THR A 145 9.79 -8.32 13.41
CA THR A 145 10.97 -9.19 13.25
C THR A 145 11.51 -9.65 14.60
N ALA A 146 11.65 -8.74 15.56
CA ALA A 146 12.07 -9.06 16.92
C ALA A 146 11.10 -10.06 17.56
N PHE A 147 9.79 -9.85 17.41
CA PHE A 147 8.77 -10.75 17.93
C PHE A 147 8.85 -12.15 17.31
N LEU A 148 9.03 -12.24 15.98
CA LEU A 148 9.22 -13.51 15.28
C LEU A 148 10.50 -14.23 15.70
N MET A 149 11.61 -13.50 15.92
CA MET A 149 12.85 -14.09 16.44
C MET A 149 12.67 -14.65 17.85
N VAL A 150 12.01 -13.93 18.75
CA VAL A 150 11.70 -14.44 20.10
C VAL A 150 10.85 -15.71 20.02
N GLY A 151 9.85 -15.74 19.15
CA GLY A 151 9.03 -16.93 18.91
C GLY A 151 9.86 -18.13 18.41
N ARG A 152 10.80 -17.91 17.48
CA ARG A 152 11.69 -18.95 16.96
C ARG A 152 12.75 -19.41 17.96
N MET A 153 13.31 -18.49 18.76
CA MET A 153 14.22 -18.85 19.84
C MET A 153 13.51 -19.73 20.87
N LYS A 154 12.25 -19.41 21.21
CA LYS A 154 11.44 -20.25 22.09
C LYS A 154 11.22 -21.65 21.51
N SER A 155 10.89 -21.79 20.22
CA SER A 155 10.72 -23.11 19.61
C SER A 155 12.03 -23.90 19.46
N MET A 156 13.18 -23.23 19.28
CA MET A 156 14.49 -23.88 19.31
C MET A 156 14.88 -24.34 20.71
N ILE A 157 14.56 -23.56 21.75
CA ILE A 157 14.78 -23.93 23.16
C ILE A 157 13.85 -25.08 23.56
N GLU A 158 12.59 -25.10 23.11
CA GLU A 158 11.66 -26.21 23.37
C GLU A 158 12.00 -27.49 22.57
N GLY A 159 12.69 -27.37 21.43
CA GLY A 159 13.28 -28.50 20.70
C GLY A 159 14.55 -29.06 21.35
N PHE A 160 15.22 -28.26 22.20
CA PHE A 160 16.25 -28.71 23.13
C PHE A 160 15.54 -29.23 24.38
N GLN A 161 15.34 -30.56 24.50
CA GLN A 161 14.69 -31.15 25.66
C GLN A 161 15.44 -30.82 26.97
N VAL A 162 15.08 -29.71 27.61
CA VAL A 162 15.22 -29.53 29.04
C VAL A 162 13.79 -29.59 29.58
N PRO A 163 13.40 -30.69 30.24
CA PRO A 163 12.06 -30.79 30.81
C PRO A 163 11.92 -29.72 31.90
N VAL A 164 10.71 -29.18 32.06
CA VAL A 164 10.33 -28.06 32.97
C VAL A 164 10.61 -26.70 32.30
N VAL A 165 9.66 -26.04 31.63
CA VAL A 165 8.66 -25.15 32.24
C VAL A 165 7.43 -24.97 31.33
N ARG A 166 6.31 -25.52 31.81
CA ARG A 166 4.92 -25.02 31.77
C ARG A 166 4.54 -23.91 30.76
N GLN A 167 3.94 -24.38 29.65
CA GLN A 167 2.86 -23.80 28.81
C GLN A 167 2.33 -22.39 29.20
N TRP A 168 2.71 -21.37 28.42
CA TRP A 168 2.01 -20.07 28.36
C TRP A 168 1.35 -19.94 26.99
N GLN A 169 0.01 -19.88 26.98
CA GLN A 169 -0.83 -19.63 25.82
C GLN A 169 -0.60 -18.20 25.30
N MET A 170 0.21 -18.06 24.26
CA MET A 170 0.23 -16.82 23.46
C MET A 170 -1.03 -16.82 22.59
N GLY A 171 -2.00 -15.98 22.97
CA GLY A 171 -3.36 -15.96 22.42
C GLY A 171 -3.49 -15.52 20.95
N PRO A 172 -4.73 -15.56 20.42
CA PRO A 172 -5.07 -15.40 18.99
C PRO A 172 -4.64 -14.07 18.34
N LEU A 173 -4.29 -13.05 19.14
CA LEU A 173 -3.88 -11.73 18.64
C LEU A 173 -2.61 -11.78 17.78
N VAL A 174 -1.66 -12.67 18.10
CA VAL A 174 -0.40 -12.83 17.36
C VAL A 174 -0.65 -13.41 15.96
N ALA A 175 -1.60 -14.34 15.84
CA ALA A 175 -1.98 -14.93 14.56
C ALA A 175 -2.61 -13.88 13.63
N THR A 176 -3.43 -12.96 14.17
CA THR A 176 -4.04 -11.88 13.39
C THR A 176 -3.05 -10.87 12.82
N VAL A 177 -1.98 -10.52 13.55
CA VAL A 177 -0.98 -9.56 13.05
C VAL A 177 -0.11 -10.18 11.95
N ILE A 178 0.26 -11.46 12.11
CA ILE A 178 1.03 -12.19 11.09
C ILE A 178 0.17 -12.44 9.85
N ILE A 179 -1.10 -12.84 9.99
CA ILE A 179 -2.04 -12.99 8.86
C ILE A 179 -2.31 -11.65 8.19
N GLY A 180 -2.35 -10.54 8.92
CA GLY A 180 -2.50 -9.20 8.35
C GLY A 180 -1.32 -8.78 7.48
N ILE A 181 -0.08 -9.01 7.94
CA ILE A 181 1.14 -8.63 7.21
C ILE A 181 1.41 -9.60 6.05
N THR A 182 1.19 -10.90 6.24
CA THR A 182 1.38 -11.91 5.17
C THR A 182 0.23 -11.88 4.17
N GLY A 183 -0.98 -11.50 4.59
CA GLY A 183 -2.12 -11.22 3.71
C GLY A 183 -1.88 -9.97 2.86
N LEU A 184 -1.31 -8.90 3.43
CA LEU A 184 -0.96 -7.69 2.68
C LEU A 184 0.14 -7.91 1.62
N VAL A 185 1.06 -8.85 1.84
CA VAL A 185 2.15 -9.16 0.89
C VAL A 185 1.80 -10.33 -0.04
N GLY A 186 0.93 -11.26 0.40
CA GLY A 186 0.56 -12.47 -0.34
C GLY A 186 -0.75 -12.39 -1.12
N SER A 187 -1.70 -11.51 -0.75
CA SER A 187 -3.01 -11.47 -1.41
C SER A 187 -2.98 -10.83 -2.80
N GLN A 188 -1.94 -10.09 -3.17
CA GLN A 188 -1.81 -9.58 -4.55
C GLN A 188 -1.41 -10.67 -5.56
N HIS A 189 -0.76 -11.76 -5.14
CA HIS A 189 -0.38 -12.84 -6.07
C HIS A 189 -1.42 -13.97 -6.17
N ILE A 190 -2.26 -14.16 -5.15
CA ILE A 190 -3.26 -15.26 -5.11
C ILE A 190 -4.62 -14.81 -5.67
N SER A 191 -5.00 -13.52 -5.61
CA SER A 191 -6.28 -13.07 -6.18
C SER A 191 -6.25 -12.96 -7.72
N GLN A 192 -5.09 -12.65 -8.31
CA GLN A 192 -4.94 -12.60 -9.79
C GLN A 192 -4.88 -14.00 -10.42
N SER A 193 -4.38 -15.01 -9.72
CA SER A 193 -4.37 -16.39 -10.24
C SER A 193 -5.74 -17.06 -10.13
N ARG A 194 -6.55 -16.72 -9.12
CA ARG A 194 -7.90 -17.28 -8.98
C ARG A 194 -8.92 -16.68 -9.95
N SER A 195 -8.88 -15.38 -10.22
CA SER A 195 -9.79 -14.77 -11.20
C SER A 195 -9.49 -15.21 -12.64
N VAL A 196 -8.21 -15.42 -12.98
CA VAL A 196 -7.83 -15.94 -14.30
C VAL A 196 -8.21 -17.42 -14.48
N ILE A 197 -8.24 -18.22 -13.42
CA ILE A 197 -8.67 -19.63 -13.51
C ILE A 197 -10.21 -19.76 -13.52
N GLU A 198 -10.95 -18.90 -12.82
CA GLU A 198 -12.42 -18.89 -12.83
C GLU A 198 -13.00 -18.29 -14.12
N GLU A 199 -12.32 -17.30 -14.73
CA GLU A 199 -12.77 -16.68 -15.98
C GLU A 199 -12.50 -17.57 -17.21
N TRP A 200 -11.53 -18.49 -17.13
CA TRP A 200 -11.27 -19.49 -18.18
C TRP A 200 -12.07 -20.79 -18.01
N GLY A 201 -12.70 -21.01 -16.86
CA GLY A 201 -13.48 -22.22 -16.54
C GLY A 201 -14.99 -22.14 -16.86
N MET A 202 -15.53 -20.95 -17.16
CA MET A 202 -16.98 -20.75 -17.35
C MET A 202 -17.44 -20.60 -18.81
N TYR A 203 -16.59 -20.96 -19.79
CA TYR A 203 -16.94 -20.98 -21.22
C TYR A 203 -16.99 -22.39 -21.84
N GLN A 204 -17.19 -23.43 -21.02
CA GLN A 204 -17.50 -24.78 -21.50
C GLN A 204 -18.75 -25.37 -20.80
N SER A 205 -19.91 -24.84 -21.17
CA SER A 205 -21.20 -25.58 -21.21
C SER A 205 -22.25 -24.77 -21.93
#